data_AF-A0A9K3LHI4-F1
#
_entry.id   AF-A0A9K3LHI4-F1
#
_cell.length_a   1.000
_cell.length_b   1.000
_cell.length_c   1.000
_cell.angle_alpha   90.00
_cell.angle_beta   90.00
_cell.angle_gamma   90.00
#
_symmetry.space_group_name_H-M   'P 1'
#
loop_
_entity.id
_entity.type
_entity.pdbx_description
1 polymer ?
#
loop_
_entity_poly.entity_id
_entity_poly.type
_entity_poly.pdbx_seq_one_letter_code
_entity_poly.pdbx_strand_id
1 'polypeptide(L)'
;MFPLFRLGVVLPGCLLLVMWTSRDFFGTRLFPYGVPQRITDRPTFGRVDASNDSLRLKHGKLRKIYERRIDHTAPRLLSSPETVFFGPDGTMYTATDQGHLISLTDWKYESNHTITAKTTLVKSLGPGRPLGAKFTSDGSTIYFADALLGLLRLRHPHNPESKVEIVASTVVDTNGQSTPIMLADDLTIGPVSGKIYFTDASTVPPPRNGDMTYDPMYASKVDALKAAPSGRLLEYDPSTDTGEIEYIVRGSPSPAYFDGVDCAWKGVTAATSHCFAANPSSVILAARILLSLPHPVDWMLRTLLITLPKEWLPKTTHYGGITVVDPTTSSYIALIQDPTGEDVRHITGVTVHDNKVFLGSLENNYIGVYDLS
;
A
#
# COMPACT_ATOMS: atom_id res chain seq x y z
N MET A 1 -34.66 -43.88 59.14
CA MET A 1 -33.72 -44.50 58.18
C MET A 1 -33.96 -43.84 56.82
N PHE A 2 -33.23 -42.76 56.52
CA PHE A 2 -33.30 -42.00 55.27
C PHE A 2 -31.94 -42.12 54.57
N PRO A 3 -31.84 -42.44 53.27
CA PRO A 3 -30.56 -42.37 52.57
C PRO A 3 -30.35 -40.97 51.96
N LEU A 4 -29.13 -40.45 52.16
CA LEU A 4 -28.62 -39.23 51.52
C LEU A 4 -28.37 -39.46 50.03
N PHE A 5 -28.83 -38.52 49.19
CA PHE A 5 -28.38 -38.36 47.81
C PHE A 5 -26.95 -37.81 47.78
N ARG A 6 -26.02 -38.52 47.15
CA ARG A 6 -24.70 -38.00 46.75
C ARG A 6 -24.88 -37.10 45.52
N LEU A 7 -24.60 -35.80 45.66
CA LEU A 7 -24.35 -34.94 44.50
C LEU A 7 -22.97 -35.29 43.93
N GLY A 8 -22.96 -35.79 42.70
CA GLY A 8 -21.75 -36.00 41.91
C GLY A 8 -21.10 -34.67 41.54
N VAL A 9 -19.78 -34.64 41.68
CA VAL A 9 -18.89 -33.57 41.24
C VAL A 9 -19.03 -33.38 39.73
N VAL A 10 -19.61 -32.25 39.29
CA VAL A 10 -19.57 -31.81 37.89
C VAL A 10 -18.24 -31.11 37.65
N LEU A 11 -17.54 -31.58 36.61
CA LEU A 11 -16.16 -31.27 36.26
C LEU A 11 -15.86 -29.76 36.13
N PRO A 12 -14.69 -29.29 36.63
CA PRO A 12 -14.20 -27.92 36.42
C PRO A 12 -13.89 -27.59 34.95
N GLY A 13 -13.91 -28.58 34.05
CA GLY A 13 -13.65 -28.41 32.61
C GLY A 13 -14.71 -27.59 31.87
N CYS A 14 -15.99 -27.68 32.26
CA CYS A 14 -17.06 -26.93 31.57
C CYS A 14 -17.03 -25.42 31.86
N LEU A 15 -16.62 -25.01 33.06
CA LEU A 15 -16.49 -23.58 33.40
C LEU A 15 -15.31 -22.93 32.67
N LEU A 16 -14.20 -23.65 32.52
CA LEU A 16 -13.05 -23.21 31.73
C LEU A 16 -13.38 -23.10 30.24
N LEU A 17 -14.15 -24.05 29.69
CA LEU A 17 -14.59 -23.99 28.29
C LEU A 17 -15.56 -22.83 28.03
N VAL A 18 -16.49 -22.55 28.95
CA VAL A 18 -17.44 -21.43 28.84
C VAL A 18 -16.74 -20.08 29.05
N MET A 19 -15.78 -19.99 29.98
CA MET A 19 -14.95 -18.80 30.16
C MET A 19 -14.02 -18.53 28.96
N TRP A 20 -13.49 -19.59 28.34
CA TRP A 20 -12.62 -19.45 27.16
C TRP A 20 -13.40 -19.05 25.91
N THR A 21 -14.52 -19.74 25.63
CA THR A 21 -15.41 -19.41 24.51
C THR A 21 -16.08 -18.03 24.66
N SER A 22 -16.41 -17.59 25.88
CA SER A 22 -16.90 -16.22 26.11
C SER A 22 -15.79 -15.19 25.98
N ARG A 23 -14.56 -15.44 26.43
CA ARG A 23 -13.42 -14.54 26.20
C ARG A 23 -13.10 -14.37 24.72
N ASP A 24 -13.11 -15.45 23.95
CA ASP A 24 -12.84 -15.39 22.52
C ASP A 24 -14.00 -14.76 21.74
N PHE A 25 -15.25 -15.06 22.11
CA PHE A 25 -16.42 -14.48 21.45
C PHE A 25 -16.59 -12.97 21.75
N PHE A 26 -16.41 -12.56 23.01
CA PHE A 26 -16.44 -11.14 23.36
C PHE A 26 -15.18 -10.43 22.88
N GLY A 27 -14.00 -11.03 23.00
CA GLY A 27 -12.73 -10.45 22.55
C GLY A 27 -12.70 -10.16 21.06
N THR A 28 -13.15 -11.11 20.21
CA THR A 28 -13.18 -10.94 18.75
C THR A 28 -14.27 -9.98 18.27
N ARG A 29 -15.40 -9.84 18.99
CA ARG A 29 -16.43 -8.84 18.66
C ARG A 29 -16.12 -7.44 19.17
N LEU A 30 -15.52 -7.31 20.35
CA LEU A 30 -15.12 -6.01 20.90
C LEU A 30 -13.82 -5.51 20.25
N PHE A 31 -12.92 -6.40 19.84
CA PHE A 31 -11.64 -6.07 19.21
C PHE A 31 -11.46 -6.87 17.91
N PRO A 32 -12.22 -6.57 16.85
CA PRO A 32 -12.18 -7.33 15.60
C PRO A 32 -10.79 -7.32 14.93
N TYR A 33 -9.95 -6.33 15.25
CA TYR A 33 -8.59 -6.20 14.73
C TYR A 33 -7.51 -6.46 15.79
N GLY A 34 -7.89 -7.00 16.95
CA GLY A 34 -7.01 -7.18 18.10
C GLY A 34 -6.79 -5.90 18.92
N VAL A 35 -5.93 -6.00 19.93
CA VAL A 35 -5.60 -4.89 20.85
C VAL A 35 -4.33 -4.17 20.42
N PRO A 36 -4.21 -2.84 20.67
CA PRO A 36 -2.97 -2.12 20.45
C PRO A 36 -1.80 -2.72 21.23
N GLN A 37 -0.65 -2.83 20.58
CA GLN A 37 0.60 -3.22 21.20
C GLN A 37 1.25 -2.03 21.91
N ARG A 38 2.05 -2.34 22.93
CA ARG A 38 2.84 -1.34 23.64
C ARG A 38 3.97 -0.86 22.74
N ILE A 39 4.09 0.46 22.61
CA ILE A 39 5.20 1.09 21.91
C ILE A 39 6.33 1.26 22.92
N THR A 40 7.39 0.46 22.77
CA THR A 40 8.58 0.52 23.64
C THR A 40 9.50 1.66 23.23
N ASP A 41 9.73 1.80 21.91
CA ASP A 41 10.57 2.83 21.33
C ASP A 41 9.69 3.87 20.65
N ARG A 42 9.44 4.97 21.38
CA ARG A 42 8.59 6.04 20.86
C ARG A 42 9.34 6.79 19.77
N PRO A 43 8.77 6.89 18.57
CA PRO A 43 9.40 7.63 17.49
C PRO A 43 9.50 9.12 17.79
N THR A 44 10.61 9.69 17.37
CA THR A 44 10.70 11.13 17.17
C THR A 44 10.16 11.46 15.79
N PHE A 45 8.98 12.10 15.75
CA PHE A 45 8.44 12.60 14.50
C PHE A 45 9.11 13.91 14.10
N GLY A 46 9.66 13.93 12.88
CA GLY A 46 10.05 15.17 12.22
C GLY A 46 8.85 16.12 12.11
N ARG A 47 9.09 17.42 12.24
CA ARG A 47 8.06 18.42 11.91
C ARG A 47 8.01 18.57 10.39
N VAL A 48 6.80 18.69 9.84
CA VAL A 48 6.65 19.14 8.46
C VAL A 48 7.21 20.55 8.36
N ASP A 49 8.23 20.72 7.53
CA ASP A 49 8.75 22.02 7.18
C ASP A 49 7.81 22.68 6.17
N ALA A 50 6.95 23.58 6.65
CA ALA A 50 5.99 24.29 5.82
C ALA A 50 6.65 25.27 4.82
N SER A 51 7.94 25.59 4.98
CA SER A 51 8.68 26.45 4.05
C SER A 51 9.24 25.70 2.85
N ASN A 52 9.47 24.39 3.00
CA ASN A 52 9.85 23.52 1.90
C ASN A 52 8.59 23.05 1.16
N ASP A 53 8.26 23.74 0.08
CA ASP A 53 7.16 23.41 -0.82
C ASP A 53 7.64 23.04 -2.24
N SER A 54 8.80 22.38 -2.30
CA SER A 54 9.54 22.01 -3.52
C SER A 54 8.77 21.15 -4.53
N LEU A 55 7.69 20.47 -4.10
CA LEU A 55 6.85 19.66 -4.98
C LEU A 55 5.74 20.47 -5.67
N ARG A 56 5.59 21.76 -5.36
CA ARG A 56 4.52 22.59 -5.93
C ARG A 56 4.74 22.97 -7.39
N LEU A 57 3.65 23.17 -8.12
CA LEU A 57 3.66 23.51 -9.55
C LEU A 57 4.46 24.78 -9.84
N LYS A 58 4.43 25.77 -8.93
CA LYS A 58 5.14 27.06 -9.07
C LYS A 58 6.65 26.92 -9.30
N HIS A 59 7.26 25.80 -8.92
CA HIS A 59 8.70 25.54 -9.11
C HIS A 59 9.04 24.98 -10.49
N GLY A 60 8.04 24.72 -11.34
CA GLY A 60 8.23 24.31 -12.74
C GLY A 60 8.69 22.87 -12.96
N LYS A 61 9.02 22.13 -11.88
CA LYS A 61 9.45 20.71 -11.95
C LYS A 61 8.30 19.71 -11.94
N LEU A 62 7.17 20.08 -11.36
CA LEU A 62 5.98 19.24 -11.30
C LEU A 62 5.07 19.48 -12.51
N ARG A 63 4.59 18.38 -13.09
CA ARG A 63 3.52 18.33 -14.08
C ARG A 63 2.48 17.28 -13.67
N LYS A 64 1.29 17.36 -14.27
CA LYS A 64 0.19 16.42 -14.06
C LYS A 64 -0.26 15.85 -15.39
N ILE A 65 -0.41 14.53 -15.44
CA ILE A 65 -0.94 13.78 -16.56
C ILE A 65 -2.41 13.50 -16.30
N TYR A 66 -3.27 14.01 -17.18
CA TYR A 66 -4.70 13.72 -17.16
C TYR A 66 -5.09 12.80 -18.32
N GLU A 67 -6.16 12.04 -18.11
CA GLU A 67 -6.85 11.40 -19.22
C GLU A 67 -7.39 12.46 -20.19
N ARG A 68 -7.06 12.30 -21.47
CA ARG A 68 -7.63 13.11 -22.55
C ARG A 68 -9.05 12.65 -22.84
N ARG A 69 -10.00 13.52 -22.50
CA ARG A 69 -11.43 13.27 -22.66
C ARG A 69 -11.93 13.85 -23.97
N ILE A 70 -12.43 13.00 -24.86
CA ILE A 70 -13.15 13.41 -26.08
C ILE A 70 -14.65 13.52 -25.79
N ASP A 71 -15.17 12.59 -24.99
CA ASP A 71 -16.53 12.60 -24.49
C ASP A 71 -16.52 12.75 -22.96
N HIS A 72 -17.14 13.82 -22.46
CA HIS A 72 -17.25 14.11 -21.03
C HIS A 72 -18.36 13.32 -20.33
N THR A 73 -19.22 12.62 -21.08
CA THR A 73 -20.31 11.79 -20.55
C THR A 73 -19.87 10.36 -20.23
N ALA A 74 -18.87 9.84 -20.95
CA ALA A 74 -18.27 8.53 -20.67
C ALA A 74 -17.62 8.49 -19.26
N PRO A 75 -17.57 7.32 -18.60
CA PRO A 75 -16.82 7.19 -17.35
C PRO A 75 -15.33 7.42 -17.60
N ARG A 76 -14.64 8.02 -16.62
CA ARG A 76 -13.17 8.17 -16.66
C ARG A 76 -12.53 6.79 -16.49
N LEU A 77 -11.50 6.50 -17.27
CA LEU A 77 -10.69 5.29 -17.11
C LEU A 77 -9.57 5.50 -16.08
N LEU A 78 -8.89 6.64 -16.10
CA LEU A 78 -7.85 6.98 -15.13
C LEU A 78 -8.48 7.43 -13.81
N SER A 79 -8.70 6.49 -12.90
CA SER A 79 -9.18 6.74 -11.54
C SER A 79 -8.23 6.16 -10.50
N SER A 80 -7.85 7.00 -9.53
CA SER A 80 -7.08 6.59 -8.35
C SER A 80 -5.86 5.70 -8.70
N PRO A 81 -4.95 6.18 -9.59
CA PRO A 81 -3.83 5.40 -10.08
C PRO A 81 -2.77 5.27 -8.99
N GLU A 82 -2.70 4.10 -8.36
CA GLU A 82 -1.78 3.86 -7.24
C GLU A 82 -0.33 3.71 -7.69
N THR A 83 -0.09 2.75 -8.58
CA THR A 83 1.23 2.49 -9.15
C THR A 83 1.22 2.71 -10.65
N VAL A 84 2.24 3.45 -11.10
CA VAL A 84 2.57 3.61 -12.51
C VAL A 84 3.71 2.67 -12.82
N PHE A 85 3.70 2.06 -14.00
CA PHE A 85 4.79 1.17 -14.40
C PHE A 85 4.91 1.15 -15.92
N PHE A 86 6.06 0.72 -16.41
CA PHE A 86 6.42 0.81 -17.82
C PHE A 86 6.64 -0.58 -18.42
N GLY A 87 6.11 -0.78 -19.62
CA GLY A 87 6.48 -1.91 -20.47
C GLY A 87 7.89 -1.74 -21.05
N PRO A 88 8.49 -2.81 -21.60
CA PRO A 88 9.82 -2.73 -22.22
C PRO A 88 9.88 -1.82 -23.46
N ASP A 89 8.71 -1.49 -24.04
CA ASP A 89 8.55 -0.54 -25.14
C ASP A 89 8.44 0.92 -24.67
N GLY A 90 8.50 1.18 -23.36
CA GLY A 90 8.31 2.49 -22.75
C GLY A 90 6.85 2.93 -22.65
N THR A 91 5.88 2.06 -23.00
CA THR A 91 4.46 2.37 -22.79
C THR A 91 4.16 2.40 -21.30
N MET A 92 3.45 3.45 -20.85
CA MET A 92 3.03 3.59 -19.45
C MET A 92 1.73 2.84 -19.20
N TYR A 93 1.67 2.17 -18.06
CA TYR A 93 0.51 1.46 -17.54
C TYR A 93 0.21 1.89 -16.10
N THR A 94 -1.04 1.72 -15.70
CA THR A 94 -1.49 1.82 -14.31
C THR A 94 -2.68 0.90 -14.10
N ALA A 95 -2.85 0.45 -12.87
CA ALA A 95 -4.10 -0.13 -12.42
C ALA A 95 -5.00 0.92 -11.75
N THR A 96 -6.31 0.73 -11.82
CA THR A 96 -7.31 1.67 -11.28
C THR A 96 -8.04 1.11 -10.06
N ASP A 97 -8.83 1.94 -9.39
CA ASP A 97 -9.66 1.53 -8.24
C ASP A 97 -10.80 0.56 -8.58
N GLN A 98 -11.12 0.44 -9.87
CA GLN A 98 -12.07 -0.53 -10.41
C GLN A 98 -11.42 -1.84 -10.86
N GLY A 99 -10.13 -2.04 -10.58
CA GLY A 99 -9.41 -3.23 -11.03
C GLY A 99 -9.23 -3.26 -12.55
N HIS A 100 -9.05 -2.11 -13.21
CA HIS A 100 -8.76 -2.05 -14.64
C HIS A 100 -7.26 -1.79 -14.85
N LEU A 101 -6.63 -2.61 -15.71
CA LEU A 101 -5.33 -2.29 -16.29
C LEU A 101 -5.56 -1.36 -17.49
N ILE A 102 -4.97 -0.17 -17.44
CA ILE A 102 -5.04 0.80 -18.54
C ILE A 102 -3.63 1.17 -19.01
N SER A 103 -3.53 1.51 -20.30
CA SER A 103 -2.32 2.07 -20.91
C SER A 103 -2.52 3.55 -21.19
N LEU A 104 -1.44 4.33 -21.10
CA LEU A 104 -1.40 5.75 -21.41
C LEU A 104 -0.43 5.99 -22.57
N THR A 105 -0.94 6.56 -23.66
CA THR A 105 -0.21 6.80 -24.91
C THR A 105 -0.58 8.16 -25.51
N ASP A 106 0.05 8.55 -26.62
CA ASP A 106 -0.27 9.78 -27.36
C ASP A 106 -0.25 11.03 -26.45
N TRP A 107 0.90 11.31 -25.88
CA TRP A 107 1.09 12.40 -24.93
C TRP A 107 0.97 13.77 -25.60
N LYS A 108 0.19 14.69 -25.01
CA LYS A 108 0.05 16.08 -25.47
C LYS A 108 0.32 17.06 -24.35
N TYR A 109 1.17 18.04 -24.61
CA TYR A 109 1.45 19.14 -23.69
C TYR A 109 0.44 20.25 -23.94
N GLU A 110 -0.49 20.44 -23.00
CA GLU A 110 -1.50 21.53 -23.06
C GLU A 110 -0.96 22.81 -22.42
N SER A 111 -0.09 22.66 -21.42
CA SER A 111 0.59 23.77 -20.74
C SER A 111 1.91 23.31 -20.12
N ASN A 112 2.63 24.22 -19.46
CA ASN A 112 3.85 23.89 -18.72
C ASN A 112 3.62 22.86 -17.59
N HIS A 113 2.40 22.78 -17.06
CA HIS A 113 2.03 21.95 -15.91
C HIS A 113 1.07 20.80 -16.26
N THR A 114 0.45 20.84 -17.44
CA THR A 114 -0.63 19.91 -17.81
C THR A 114 -0.24 19.12 -19.05
N ILE A 115 -0.24 17.81 -18.90
CA ILE A 115 -0.10 16.84 -19.97
C ILE A 115 -1.43 16.08 -20.06
N THR A 116 -1.88 15.76 -21.27
CA THR A 116 -2.99 14.84 -21.49
C THR A 116 -2.52 13.61 -22.24
N ALA A 117 -3.07 12.45 -21.91
CA ALA A 117 -2.74 11.17 -22.55
C ALA A 117 -4.01 10.44 -22.98
N LYS A 118 -3.95 9.72 -24.09
CA LYS A 118 -5.00 8.77 -24.48
C LYS A 118 -4.91 7.58 -23.53
N THR A 119 -5.98 7.31 -22.80
CA THR A 119 -6.12 6.11 -21.98
C THR A 119 -6.79 5.01 -22.80
N THR A 120 -6.37 3.77 -22.61
CA THR A 120 -7.01 2.60 -23.25
C THR A 120 -7.08 1.46 -22.26
N LEU A 121 -8.27 0.89 -22.08
CA LEU A 121 -8.48 -0.31 -21.27
C LEU A 121 -7.74 -1.48 -21.94
N VAL A 122 -6.82 -2.09 -21.20
CA VAL A 122 -6.05 -3.26 -21.65
C VAL A 122 -6.74 -4.53 -21.17
N LYS A 123 -7.06 -4.59 -19.87
CA LYS A 123 -7.67 -5.78 -19.26
C LYS A 123 -8.42 -5.42 -17.99
N SER A 124 -9.53 -6.11 -17.72
CA SER A 124 -10.11 -6.15 -16.37
C SER A 124 -9.36 -7.18 -15.55
N LEU A 125 -8.84 -6.75 -14.39
CA LEU A 125 -8.08 -7.57 -13.45
C LEU A 125 -8.99 -8.35 -12.49
N GLY A 126 -10.29 -8.08 -12.50
CA GLY A 126 -11.29 -8.73 -11.66
C GLY A 126 -11.62 -7.92 -10.39
N PRO A 127 -12.33 -8.53 -9.44
CA PRO A 127 -12.72 -7.89 -8.19
C PRO A 127 -11.49 -7.78 -7.28
N GLY A 128 -10.92 -6.59 -7.20
CA GLY A 128 -9.66 -6.38 -6.49
C GLY A 128 -9.30 -4.91 -6.39
N ARG A 129 -8.16 -4.65 -5.78
CA ARG A 129 -7.52 -3.33 -5.76
C ARG A 129 -6.03 -3.53 -5.93
N PRO A 130 -5.53 -3.54 -7.19
CA PRO A 130 -4.11 -3.61 -7.44
C PRO A 130 -3.44 -2.33 -6.95
N LEU A 131 -2.42 -2.49 -6.12
CA LEU A 131 -1.66 -1.40 -5.52
C LEU A 131 -0.24 -1.34 -6.11
N GLY A 132 0.42 -2.49 -6.31
CA GLY A 132 1.73 -2.58 -6.98
C GLY A 132 1.67 -3.34 -8.30
N ALA A 133 2.54 -3.02 -9.25
CA ALA A 133 2.65 -3.78 -10.51
C ALA A 133 3.99 -3.58 -11.23
N LYS A 134 4.45 -4.62 -11.94
CA LYS A 134 5.68 -4.54 -12.74
C LYS A 134 5.69 -5.53 -13.90
N PHE A 135 6.28 -5.11 -15.02
CA PHE A 135 6.61 -6.00 -16.13
C PHE A 135 7.86 -6.83 -15.84
N THR A 136 7.85 -8.08 -16.28
CA THR A 136 9.09 -8.83 -16.50
C THR A 136 9.94 -8.15 -17.58
N SER A 137 11.26 -8.33 -17.51
CA SER A 137 12.20 -7.66 -18.42
C SER A 137 11.98 -7.99 -19.90
N ASP A 138 11.42 -9.16 -20.21
CA ASP A 138 11.05 -9.60 -21.55
C ASP A 138 9.69 -9.06 -22.03
N GLY A 139 8.93 -8.37 -21.16
CA GLY A 139 7.58 -7.88 -21.43
C GLY A 139 6.50 -8.96 -21.52
N SER A 140 6.84 -10.23 -21.26
CA SER A 140 5.91 -11.34 -21.47
C SER A 140 4.87 -11.46 -20.37
N THR A 141 5.15 -10.94 -19.17
CA THR A 141 4.27 -11.09 -18.00
C THR A 141 4.23 -9.80 -17.18
N ILE A 142 3.06 -9.47 -16.65
CA ILE A 142 2.88 -8.43 -15.62
C ILE A 142 2.53 -9.14 -14.31
N TYR A 143 3.21 -8.78 -13.23
CA TYR A 143 2.81 -9.17 -11.87
C TYR A 143 2.12 -8.00 -11.18
N PHE A 144 1.14 -8.30 -10.35
CA PHE A 144 0.41 -7.31 -9.54
C PHE A 144 0.37 -7.73 -8.08
N ALA A 145 0.56 -6.77 -7.17
CA ALA A 145 0.22 -6.89 -5.77
C ALA A 145 -1.21 -6.36 -5.63
N ASP A 146 -2.17 -7.25 -5.38
CA ASP A 146 -3.57 -6.89 -5.16
C ASP A 146 -3.89 -6.94 -3.67
N ALA A 147 -4.45 -5.82 -3.16
CA ALA A 147 -4.72 -5.61 -1.75
C ALA A 147 -5.65 -6.66 -1.12
N LEU A 148 -6.34 -7.47 -1.93
CA LEU A 148 -7.28 -8.50 -1.47
C LEU A 148 -6.94 -9.89 -1.96
N LEU A 149 -6.48 -9.99 -3.20
CA LEU A 149 -6.27 -11.27 -3.87
C LEU A 149 -4.85 -11.82 -3.70
N GLY A 150 -3.91 -10.99 -3.23
CA GLY A 150 -2.51 -11.35 -3.06
C GLY A 150 -1.70 -11.09 -4.33
N LEU A 151 -0.80 -12.02 -4.68
CA LEU A 151 0.03 -11.90 -5.88
C LEU A 151 -0.74 -12.40 -7.10
N LEU A 152 -0.89 -11.54 -8.10
CA LEU A 152 -1.52 -11.87 -9.38
C LEU A 152 -0.49 -11.85 -10.52
N ARG A 153 -0.82 -12.52 -11.62
CA ARG A 153 -0.09 -12.35 -12.88
C ARG A 153 -1.02 -12.29 -14.10
N LEU A 154 -0.55 -11.58 -15.13
CA LEU A 154 -1.10 -11.57 -16.48
C LEU A 154 0.02 -11.90 -17.47
N ARG A 155 -0.02 -13.09 -18.04
CA ARG A 155 0.88 -13.48 -19.13
C ARG A 155 0.36 -12.94 -20.46
N HIS A 156 1.26 -12.61 -21.38
CA HIS A 156 0.98 -12.06 -22.70
C HIS A 156 -0.10 -10.96 -22.67
N PRO A 157 0.16 -9.81 -22.01
CA PRO A 157 -0.86 -8.78 -21.77
C PRO A 157 -1.45 -8.16 -23.04
N HIS A 158 -0.78 -8.31 -24.19
CA HIS A 158 -1.28 -7.87 -25.49
C HIS A 158 -2.22 -8.88 -26.18
N ASN A 159 -2.32 -10.10 -25.66
CA ASN A 159 -3.28 -11.10 -26.15
C ASN A 159 -4.62 -10.93 -25.39
N PRO A 160 -5.73 -10.62 -26.09
CA PRO A 160 -7.03 -10.42 -25.44
C PRO A 160 -7.55 -11.66 -24.71
N GLU A 161 -7.14 -12.86 -25.13
CA GLU A 161 -7.54 -14.15 -24.52
C GLU A 161 -6.78 -14.48 -23.23
N SER A 162 -5.70 -13.77 -22.93
CA SER A 162 -4.91 -14.00 -21.72
C SER A 162 -5.75 -13.83 -20.46
N LYS A 163 -5.50 -14.67 -19.46
CA LYS A 163 -6.24 -14.65 -18.19
C LYS A 163 -5.39 -14.03 -17.11
N VAL A 164 -6.07 -13.41 -16.15
CA VAL A 164 -5.45 -12.96 -14.90
C VAL A 164 -5.53 -14.12 -13.94
N GLU A 165 -4.39 -14.48 -13.37
CA GLU A 165 -4.22 -15.64 -12.51
C GLU A 165 -3.82 -15.18 -11.11
N ILE A 166 -4.44 -15.76 -10.09
CA ILE A 166 -3.95 -15.63 -8.71
C ILE A 166 -2.78 -16.59 -8.57
N VAL A 167 -1.60 -16.05 -8.32
CA VAL A 167 -0.37 -16.82 -8.08
C VAL A 167 -0.35 -17.30 -6.63
N ALA A 168 -0.64 -16.40 -5.69
CA ALA A 168 -0.69 -16.74 -4.28
C ALA A 168 -1.62 -15.81 -3.50
N SER A 169 -2.45 -16.39 -2.64
CA SER A 169 -3.30 -15.68 -1.67
C SER A 169 -2.98 -16.05 -0.22
N THR A 170 -2.03 -16.95 -0.01
CA THR A 170 -1.56 -17.38 1.31
C THR A 170 -0.04 -17.54 1.30
N VAL A 171 0.55 -17.57 2.50
CA VAL A 171 1.97 -17.88 2.71
C VAL A 171 2.12 -18.71 3.98
N VAL A 172 3.09 -19.63 3.97
CA VAL A 172 3.47 -20.41 5.15
C VAL A 172 4.46 -19.57 5.97
N ASP A 173 4.11 -19.28 7.21
CA ASP A 173 4.97 -18.52 8.12
C ASP A 173 6.15 -19.36 8.66
N THR A 174 7.03 -18.73 9.44
CA THR A 174 8.19 -19.40 10.05
C THR A 174 7.84 -20.54 11.01
N ASN A 175 6.58 -20.63 11.45
CA ASN A 175 6.09 -21.70 12.32
C ASN A 175 5.44 -22.85 11.52
N GLY A 176 5.47 -22.79 10.18
CA GLY A 176 4.82 -23.76 9.32
C GLY A 176 3.31 -23.56 9.20
N GLN A 177 2.76 -22.43 9.67
CA GLN A 177 1.34 -22.15 9.59
C GLN A 177 1.01 -21.40 8.29
N SER A 178 0.06 -21.93 7.51
CA SER A 178 -0.49 -21.19 6.37
C SER A 178 -1.37 -20.05 6.86
N THR A 179 -1.07 -18.84 6.37
CA THR A 179 -1.77 -17.61 6.72
C THR A 179 -2.15 -16.84 5.46
N PRO A 180 -3.31 -16.19 5.41
CA PRO A 180 -3.73 -15.40 4.25
C PRO A 180 -2.81 -14.19 4.05
N ILE A 181 -2.64 -13.78 2.80
CA ILE A 181 -2.10 -12.47 2.43
C ILE A 181 -3.27 -11.49 2.50
N MET A 182 -3.16 -10.46 3.34
CA MET A 182 -4.29 -9.63 3.77
C MET A 182 -4.29 -8.24 3.14
N LEU A 183 -3.12 -7.73 2.77
CA LEU A 183 -2.93 -6.46 2.07
C LEU A 183 -1.63 -6.52 1.26
N ALA A 184 -1.67 -7.13 0.07
CA ALA A 184 -0.53 -7.05 -0.84
C ALA A 184 -0.44 -5.63 -1.42
N ASP A 185 0.66 -4.94 -1.12
CA ASP A 185 0.72 -3.48 -1.24
C ASP A 185 1.58 -3.05 -2.43
N ASP A 186 2.86 -3.39 -2.43
CA ASP A 186 3.74 -3.11 -3.56
C ASP A 186 4.60 -4.32 -3.93
N LEU A 187 5.15 -4.31 -5.14
CA LEU A 187 6.08 -5.33 -5.60
C LEU A 187 7.20 -4.79 -6.47
N THR A 188 8.29 -5.54 -6.51
CA THR A 188 9.39 -5.34 -7.44
C THR A 188 9.90 -6.67 -7.96
N ILE A 189 10.60 -6.62 -9.09
CA ILE A 189 11.22 -7.78 -9.72
C ILE A 189 12.72 -7.60 -9.63
N GLY A 190 13.40 -8.60 -9.09
CA GLY A 190 14.86 -8.65 -9.02
C GLY A 190 15.45 -8.59 -10.43
N PRO A 191 16.25 -7.57 -10.78
CA PRO A 191 16.69 -7.36 -12.17
C PRO A 191 17.60 -8.47 -12.71
N VAL A 192 18.26 -9.22 -11.82
CA VAL A 192 19.14 -10.35 -12.17
C VAL A 192 18.44 -11.69 -11.92
N SER A 193 17.82 -11.86 -10.75
CA SER A 193 17.21 -13.14 -10.35
C SER A 193 15.87 -13.41 -11.04
N GLY A 194 15.17 -12.36 -11.50
CA GLY A 194 13.80 -12.47 -12.00
C GLY A 194 12.75 -12.79 -10.92
N LYS A 195 13.18 -12.95 -9.66
CA LYS A 195 12.29 -13.23 -8.53
C LYS A 195 11.42 -12.01 -8.21
N ILE A 196 10.23 -12.27 -7.72
CA ILE A 196 9.26 -11.25 -7.35
C ILE A 196 9.32 -11.04 -5.84
N TYR A 197 9.53 -9.81 -5.42
CA TYR A 197 9.51 -9.40 -4.01
C TYR A 197 8.31 -8.51 -3.78
N PHE A 198 7.49 -8.80 -2.79
CA PHE A 198 6.29 -8.02 -2.52
C PHE A 198 5.99 -7.99 -1.02
N THR A 199 5.23 -6.97 -0.62
CA THR A 199 4.85 -6.78 0.77
C THR A 199 3.43 -7.27 1.02
N ASP A 200 3.22 -7.86 2.19
CA ASP A 200 1.90 -7.95 2.81
C ASP A 200 1.90 -6.97 3.98
N ALA A 201 1.40 -5.76 3.76
CA ALA A 201 1.70 -4.62 4.62
C ALA A 201 0.90 -4.59 5.93
N SER A 202 -0.25 -5.28 5.99
CA SER A 202 -1.13 -5.27 7.15
C SER A 202 -1.85 -6.59 7.32
N THR A 203 -2.16 -6.92 8.58
CA THR A 203 -3.08 -8.04 8.91
C THR A 203 -4.55 -7.61 8.94
N VAL A 204 -4.82 -6.33 8.68
CA VAL A 204 -6.16 -5.75 8.61
C VAL A 204 -6.57 -5.71 7.14
N PRO A 205 -7.66 -6.40 6.73
CA PRO A 205 -8.10 -6.36 5.35
C PRO A 205 -8.73 -5.00 5.02
N PRO A 206 -8.54 -4.47 3.80
CA PRO A 206 -9.25 -3.30 3.31
C PRO A 206 -10.79 -3.53 3.32
N PRO A 207 -11.58 -2.68 3.99
CA PRO A 207 -13.04 -2.79 3.92
C PRO A 207 -13.54 -2.38 2.54
N ARG A 208 -14.68 -2.95 2.15
CA ARG A 208 -15.39 -2.60 0.92
C ARG A 208 -16.26 -1.37 1.13
N ASN A 209 -16.23 -0.45 0.18
CA ASN A 209 -17.10 0.72 0.10
C ASN A 209 -18.44 0.37 -0.57
N GLY A 210 -19.42 1.28 -0.42
CA GLY A 210 -20.76 1.10 -1.01
C GLY A 210 -20.79 1.13 -2.54
N ASP A 211 -19.74 1.67 -3.17
CA ASP A 211 -19.55 1.74 -4.63
C ASP A 211 -18.73 0.55 -5.18
N MET A 212 -18.58 -0.52 -4.38
CA MET A 212 -17.82 -1.74 -4.69
C MET A 212 -16.29 -1.57 -4.74
N THR A 213 -15.74 -0.38 -4.50
CA THR A 213 -14.31 -0.16 -4.30
C THR A 213 -13.85 -0.62 -2.92
N TYR A 214 -12.54 -0.60 -2.68
CA TYR A 214 -11.95 -0.95 -1.38
C TYR A 214 -11.17 0.23 -0.81
N ASP A 215 -11.07 0.29 0.51
CA ASP A 215 -10.40 1.37 1.25
C ASP A 215 -9.13 0.85 1.98
N PRO A 216 -7.99 0.70 1.27
CA PRO A 216 -6.70 0.36 1.90
C PRO A 216 -6.30 1.35 2.99
N MET A 217 -6.69 2.61 2.86
CA MET A 217 -6.31 3.67 3.80
C MET A 217 -6.93 3.47 5.18
N TYR A 218 -8.15 2.93 5.26
CA TYR A 218 -8.72 2.50 6.54
C TYR A 218 -7.87 1.41 7.20
N ALA A 219 -7.46 0.39 6.43
CA ALA A 219 -6.63 -0.69 6.95
C ALA A 219 -5.30 -0.16 7.50
N SER A 220 -4.64 0.76 6.77
CA SER A 220 -3.39 1.40 7.22
C SER A 220 -3.57 2.22 8.49
N LYS A 221 -4.68 2.95 8.64
CA LYS A 221 -4.99 3.71 9.88
C LYS A 221 -5.20 2.80 11.09
N VAL A 222 -5.94 1.70 10.92
CA VAL A 222 -6.18 0.74 11.99
C VAL A 222 -4.88 0.06 12.39
N ASP A 223 -4.07 -0.35 11.42
CA ASP A 223 -2.80 -1.01 11.71
C ASP A 223 -1.80 -0.06 12.40
N ALA A 224 -1.81 1.22 12.02
CA ALA A 224 -1.07 2.27 12.71
C ALA A 224 -1.47 2.44 14.18
N LEU A 225 -2.77 2.37 14.47
CA LEU A 225 -3.27 2.41 15.86
C LEU A 225 -2.91 1.15 16.64
N LYS A 226 -2.88 -0.02 15.98
CA LYS A 226 -2.43 -1.27 16.58
C LYS A 226 -0.95 -1.21 16.95
N ALA A 227 -0.12 -0.54 16.12
CA ALA A 227 1.33 -0.47 16.27
C ALA A 227 1.97 -1.86 16.43
N ALA A 228 1.43 -2.85 15.74
CA ALA A 228 1.92 -4.23 15.74
C ALA A 228 2.89 -4.44 14.56
N PRO A 229 3.93 -5.27 14.71
CA PRO A 229 4.77 -5.71 13.61
C PRO A 229 4.01 -6.73 12.75
N SER A 230 3.04 -6.25 11.99
CA SER A 230 2.09 -7.03 11.20
C SER A 230 2.60 -7.31 9.78
N GLY A 231 3.38 -6.36 9.22
CA GLY A 231 3.86 -6.43 7.84
C GLY A 231 4.84 -7.58 7.59
N ARG A 232 4.87 -8.07 6.35
CA ARG A 232 5.75 -9.15 5.88
C ARG A 232 6.39 -8.80 4.54
N LEU A 233 7.66 -9.16 4.36
CA LEU A 233 8.31 -9.18 3.06
C LEU A 233 8.32 -10.62 2.54
N LEU A 234 7.79 -10.80 1.33
CA LEU A 234 7.53 -12.09 0.70
C LEU A 234 8.30 -12.19 -0.63
N GLU A 235 8.75 -13.39 -0.96
CA GLU A 235 9.43 -13.70 -2.22
C GLU A 235 8.67 -14.77 -2.99
N TYR A 236 8.59 -14.63 -4.31
CA TYR A 236 8.11 -15.64 -5.23
C TYR A 236 9.13 -15.89 -6.34
N ASP A 237 9.45 -17.16 -6.59
CA ASP A 237 10.30 -17.57 -7.70
C ASP A 237 9.43 -18.02 -8.90
N PRO A 238 9.34 -17.23 -9.98
CA PRO A 238 8.52 -17.59 -11.13
C PRO A 238 9.08 -18.76 -11.94
N SER A 239 10.33 -19.20 -11.71
CA SER A 239 10.92 -20.33 -12.43
C SER A 239 10.36 -21.68 -11.98
N THR A 240 9.83 -21.76 -10.76
CA THR A 240 9.23 -22.99 -10.22
C THR A 240 7.77 -23.14 -10.68
N ASP A 241 7.10 -22.02 -10.97
CA ASP A 241 5.68 -21.93 -11.32
C ASP A 241 4.73 -22.60 -10.28
N THR A 242 5.18 -22.81 -9.04
CA THR A 242 4.41 -23.54 -8.01
C THR A 242 3.38 -22.67 -7.28
N GLY A 243 3.56 -21.34 -7.31
CA GLY A 243 2.81 -20.40 -6.47
C GLY A 243 3.25 -20.41 -5.00
N GLU A 244 4.30 -21.13 -4.65
CA GLU A 244 4.85 -21.14 -3.29
C GLU A 244 5.57 -19.83 -3.00
N ILE A 245 5.23 -19.25 -1.85
CA ILE A 245 5.78 -17.97 -1.38
C ILE A 245 6.75 -18.23 -0.23
N GLU A 246 7.95 -17.67 -0.33
CA GLU A 246 8.94 -17.69 0.74
C GLU A 246 8.73 -16.46 1.65
N TYR A 247 8.66 -16.72 2.96
CA TYR A 247 8.64 -15.68 3.98
C TYR A 247 10.06 -15.21 4.27
N ILE A 248 10.39 -13.96 3.91
CA ILE A 248 11.74 -13.44 4.08
C ILE A 248 11.93 -12.83 5.46
N VAL A 249 11.14 -11.80 5.80
CA VAL A 249 11.32 -11.01 7.02
C VAL A 249 9.97 -10.51 7.56
N ARG A 250 9.86 -10.49 8.90
CA ARG A 250 8.80 -9.78 9.61
C ARG A 250 9.13 -8.29 9.74
N GLY A 251 8.15 -7.43 9.46
CA GLY A 251 8.26 -6.00 9.72
C GLY A 251 8.56 -5.70 11.19
N SER A 252 9.27 -4.60 11.45
CA SER A 252 9.44 -4.03 12.79
C SER A 252 8.30 -3.05 13.06
N PRO A 253 7.92 -2.78 14.33
CA PRO A 253 7.00 -1.68 14.63
C PRO A 253 7.64 -0.37 14.16
N SER A 254 7.23 0.12 12.99
CA SER A 254 7.65 1.41 12.46
C SER A 254 6.45 2.36 12.45
N PRO A 255 6.58 3.55 13.04
CA PRO A 255 5.58 4.60 12.97
C PRO A 255 5.78 5.54 11.77
N ALA A 256 6.83 5.33 10.97
CA ALA A 256 7.01 5.96 9.66
C ALA A 256 6.47 5.00 8.60
N TYR A 257 5.47 5.47 7.84
CA TYR A 257 4.80 4.73 6.77
C TYR A 257 5.33 5.26 5.44
N PHE A 258 6.34 4.58 4.92
CA PHE A 258 6.66 4.67 3.50
C PHE A 258 5.78 3.65 2.79
N ASP A 259 5.17 4.09 1.71
CA ASP A 259 4.29 3.26 0.88
C ASP A 259 5.15 2.69 -0.27
N GLY A 260 4.89 3.06 -1.52
CA GLY A 260 5.73 2.67 -2.66
C GLY A 260 7.18 3.19 -2.58
N VAL A 261 8.11 2.38 -3.09
CA VAL A 261 9.54 2.70 -3.16
C VAL A 261 10.09 2.28 -4.52
N ASP A 262 10.84 3.16 -5.17
CA ASP A 262 11.59 2.81 -6.38
C ASP A 262 12.97 3.47 -6.43
N CYS A 263 13.89 2.80 -7.13
CA CYS A 263 15.30 3.20 -7.16
C CYS A 263 15.80 3.35 -8.59
N ALA A 264 16.40 4.51 -8.87
CA ALA A 264 17.31 4.68 -9.99
C ALA A 264 18.68 4.09 -9.63
N TRP A 265 19.28 3.35 -10.56
CA TRP A 265 20.60 2.74 -10.41
C TRP A 265 21.55 3.30 -11.45
N LYS A 266 22.68 3.84 -10.97
CA LYS A 266 23.73 4.39 -11.84
C LYS A 266 24.20 3.34 -12.85
N GLY A 267 24.13 3.68 -14.13
CA GLY A 267 24.58 2.82 -15.22
C GLY A 267 23.61 1.70 -15.61
N VAL A 268 22.44 1.63 -14.97
CA VAL A 268 21.34 0.72 -15.37
C VAL A 268 20.13 1.55 -15.78
N THR A 269 19.62 2.41 -14.90
CA THR A 269 18.40 3.20 -15.14
C THR A 269 18.60 4.71 -15.04
N ALA A 270 19.73 5.19 -14.51
CA ALA A 270 20.02 6.63 -14.38
C ALA A 270 21.52 6.96 -14.33
N ALA A 271 21.84 8.25 -14.29
CA ALA A 271 23.21 8.76 -14.12
C ALA A 271 23.71 8.71 -12.65
N THR A 272 22.79 8.70 -11.68
CA THR A 272 23.06 8.60 -10.24
C THR A 272 22.18 7.51 -9.62
N SER A 273 22.66 6.88 -8.54
CA SER A 273 21.85 5.93 -7.78
C SER A 273 21.07 6.67 -6.70
N HIS A 274 19.76 6.82 -6.86
CA HIS A 274 18.89 7.41 -5.84
C HIS A 274 17.64 6.55 -5.69
N CYS A 275 17.23 6.32 -4.44
CA CYS A 275 15.95 5.72 -4.14
C CYS A 275 14.97 6.78 -3.65
N PHE A 276 13.72 6.59 -4.04
CA PHE A 276 12.60 7.47 -3.74
C PHE A 276 11.57 6.66 -2.97
N ALA A 277 11.05 7.22 -1.89
CA ALA A 277 9.99 6.61 -1.09
C ALA A 277 8.80 7.56 -0.99
N ALA A 278 7.60 7.05 -1.27
CA ALA A 278 6.35 7.80 -1.18
C ALA A 278 5.98 8.08 0.28
N ASN A 279 5.59 9.32 0.57
CA ASN A 279 5.08 9.76 1.87
C ASN A 279 3.60 10.18 1.70
N PRO A 280 2.64 9.30 1.99
CA PRO A 280 1.23 9.53 1.68
C PRO A 280 0.55 10.53 2.62
N SER A 281 1.11 10.75 3.81
CA SER A 281 0.61 11.75 4.74
C SER A 281 1.69 12.26 5.68
N SER A 282 1.49 13.47 6.17
CA SER A 282 2.20 13.94 7.36
C SER A 282 1.57 13.33 8.62
N VAL A 283 2.39 12.96 9.60
CA VAL A 283 1.86 12.54 10.90
C VAL A 283 1.12 13.70 11.56
N ILE A 284 -0.22 13.61 11.56
CA ILE A 284 -1.10 14.65 12.09
C ILE A 284 -0.84 14.90 13.58
N LEU A 285 -1.07 16.12 14.04
CA LEU A 285 -0.85 16.52 15.43
C LEU A 285 -1.55 15.59 16.43
N ALA A 286 -2.78 15.14 16.12
CA ALA A 286 -3.52 14.22 16.96
C ALA A 286 -2.79 12.87 17.15
N ALA A 287 -2.21 12.31 16.09
CA ALA A 287 -1.41 11.09 16.16
C ALA A 287 -0.13 11.31 16.98
N ARG A 288 0.53 12.46 16.83
CA ARG A 288 1.71 12.82 17.64
C ARG A 288 1.37 12.93 19.13
N ILE A 289 0.26 13.59 19.45
CA ILE A 289 -0.22 13.69 20.84
C ILE A 289 -0.53 12.29 21.37
N LEU A 290 -1.34 11.51 20.66
CA LEU A 290 -1.71 10.14 21.04
C LEU A 290 -0.49 9.27 21.31
N LEU A 291 0.52 9.31 20.45
CA LEU A 291 1.76 8.55 20.57
C LEU A 291 2.76 9.13 21.58
N SER A 292 2.52 10.36 22.09
CA SER A 292 3.30 10.95 23.18
C SER A 292 2.73 10.66 24.57
N LEU A 293 1.47 10.22 24.66
CA LEU A 293 0.80 9.95 25.94
C LEU A 293 1.42 8.74 26.65
N PRO A 294 1.59 8.75 27.98
CA PRO A 294 2.09 7.60 28.72
C PRO A 294 1.23 6.36 28.50
N HIS A 295 1.87 5.18 28.48
CA HIS A 295 1.17 3.92 28.68
C HIS A 295 0.68 3.90 30.13
N PRO A 296 -0.63 3.74 30.46
CA PRO A 296 -1.69 3.04 29.72
C PRO A 296 -2.68 3.93 28.95
N VAL A 297 -2.56 5.26 29.03
CA VAL A 297 -3.50 6.22 28.43
C VAL A 297 -3.51 6.08 26.91
N ASP A 298 -2.34 5.99 26.28
CA ASP A 298 -2.23 5.76 24.83
C ASP A 298 -2.95 4.47 24.40
N TRP A 299 -2.91 3.43 25.23
CA TRP A 299 -3.46 2.11 24.92
C TRP A 299 -4.98 2.16 24.99
N MET A 300 -5.53 2.81 26.03
CA MET A 300 -6.98 3.00 26.16
C MET A 300 -7.56 3.79 24.97
N LEU A 301 -6.92 4.91 24.60
CA LEU A 301 -7.40 5.76 23.51
C LEU A 301 -7.27 5.08 22.14
N ARG A 302 -6.15 4.40 21.86
CA ARG A 302 -5.98 3.63 20.62
C ARG A 302 -7.00 2.49 20.52
N THR A 303 -7.26 1.82 21.65
CA THR A 303 -8.28 0.76 21.74
C THR A 303 -9.65 1.32 21.37
N LEU A 304 -10.05 2.44 21.97
CA LEU A 304 -11.32 3.10 21.64
C LEU A 304 -11.40 3.45 20.14
N LEU A 305 -10.36 4.08 19.58
CA LEU A 305 -10.33 4.49 18.18
C LEU A 305 -10.46 3.33 17.19
N ILE A 306 -9.83 2.18 17.45
CA ILE A 306 -9.94 0.97 16.61
C ILE A 306 -11.38 0.41 16.62
N THR A 307 -12.09 0.56 17.74
CA THR A 307 -13.45 0.03 17.91
C THR A 307 -14.56 0.96 17.42
N LEU A 308 -14.24 2.23 17.16
CA LEU A 308 -15.21 3.21 16.69
C LEU A 308 -15.51 3.05 15.18
N PRO A 309 -16.68 3.52 14.72
CA PRO A 309 -16.98 3.60 13.29
C PRO A 309 -15.90 4.37 12.53
N LYS A 310 -15.64 3.96 11.27
CA LYS A 310 -14.54 4.50 10.45
C LYS A 310 -14.64 6.02 10.26
N GLU A 311 -15.85 6.57 10.29
CA GLU A 311 -16.13 8.00 10.10
C GLU A 311 -15.61 8.87 11.24
N TRP A 312 -15.34 8.28 12.41
CA TRP A 312 -14.89 8.99 13.61
C TRP A 312 -13.36 8.97 13.76
N LEU A 313 -12.66 8.19 12.92
CA LEU A 313 -11.21 8.24 12.87
C LEU A 313 -10.76 9.63 12.37
N PRO A 314 -9.68 10.18 12.94
CA PRO A 314 -9.12 11.45 12.48
C PRO A 314 -8.87 11.42 10.97
N LYS A 315 -9.36 12.45 10.27
CA LYS A 315 -9.07 12.62 8.85
C LYS A 315 -7.58 12.91 8.66
N THR A 316 -7.03 12.35 7.59
CA THR A 316 -5.68 12.69 7.12
C THR A 316 -5.66 14.15 6.66
N THR A 317 -4.57 14.86 6.95
CA THR A 317 -4.33 16.16 6.34
C THR A 317 -3.83 15.95 4.92
N HIS A 318 -4.20 16.86 4.02
CA HIS A 318 -3.62 16.88 2.69
C HIS A 318 -2.12 17.14 2.80
N TYR A 319 -1.35 16.27 2.15
CA TYR A 319 0.11 16.29 2.14
C TYR A 319 0.57 15.43 0.97
N GLY A 320 1.62 15.84 0.27
CA GLY A 320 2.34 14.99 -0.66
C GLY A 320 3.82 15.07 -0.37
N GLY A 321 4.51 13.95 -0.26
CA GLY A 321 5.96 13.96 -0.05
C GLY A 321 6.65 12.78 -0.70
N ILE A 322 7.93 12.98 -1.02
CA ILE A 322 8.84 11.98 -1.55
C ILE A 322 10.16 12.14 -0.80
N THR A 323 10.61 11.07 -0.15
CA THR A 323 11.91 11.03 0.50
C THR A 323 12.94 10.51 -0.48
N VAL A 324 14.07 11.20 -0.62
CA VAL A 324 15.18 10.82 -1.50
C VAL A 324 16.36 10.36 -0.64
N VAL A 325 16.88 9.18 -0.95
CA VAL A 325 18.03 8.58 -0.25
C VAL A 325 19.08 8.10 -1.23
N ASP A 326 20.34 8.14 -0.81
CA ASP A 326 21.44 7.49 -1.50
C ASP A 326 21.55 6.05 -0.99
N PRO A 327 21.22 5.03 -1.81
CA PRO A 327 21.29 3.64 -1.38
C PRO A 327 22.74 3.16 -1.17
N THR A 328 23.73 3.82 -1.78
CA THR A 328 25.15 3.40 -1.68
C THR A 328 25.78 3.85 -0.38
N THR A 329 25.44 5.06 0.08
CA THR A 329 25.93 5.62 1.35
C THR A 329 24.95 5.42 2.49
N SER A 330 23.74 4.91 2.21
CA SER A 330 22.60 4.82 3.15
C SER A 330 22.27 6.18 3.79
N SER A 331 22.44 7.27 3.04
CA SER A 331 22.27 8.63 3.54
C SER A 331 20.98 9.27 3.04
N TYR A 332 20.37 10.11 3.87
CA TYR A 332 19.28 11.00 3.47
C TYR A 332 19.81 12.12 2.57
N ILE A 333 19.15 12.34 1.43
CA ILE A 333 19.51 13.40 0.49
C ILE A 333 18.55 14.58 0.65
N ALA A 334 17.25 14.34 0.49
CA ALA A 334 16.25 15.40 0.42
C ALA A 334 14.83 14.90 0.71
N LEU A 335 13.97 15.85 1.05
CA LEU A 335 12.52 15.68 1.13
C LEU A 335 11.91 16.64 0.11
N ILE A 336 11.27 16.07 -0.91
CA ILE A 336 10.51 16.82 -1.91
C ILE A 336 9.05 16.75 -1.48
N GLN A 337 8.41 17.89 -1.21
CA GLN A 337 7.06 17.86 -0.62
C GLN A 337 6.18 19.03 -1.02
N ASP A 338 4.87 18.79 -0.95
CA ASP A 338 3.78 19.74 -0.95
C ASP A 338 3.11 19.67 0.44
N PRO A 339 3.49 20.57 1.37
CA PRO A 339 2.96 20.55 2.74
C PRO A 339 1.45 20.79 2.83
N THR A 340 0.85 21.46 1.85
CA THR A 340 -0.58 21.76 1.83
C THR A 340 -1.38 20.71 1.05
N GLY A 341 -0.71 19.97 0.16
CA GLY A 341 -1.33 19.02 -0.75
C GLY A 341 -2.28 19.69 -1.77
N GLU A 342 -2.09 20.98 -2.04
CA GLU A 342 -2.90 21.74 -3.00
C GLU A 342 -2.61 21.31 -4.44
N ASP A 343 -1.33 21.11 -4.75
CA ASP A 343 -0.89 20.71 -6.08
C ASP A 343 -0.87 19.18 -6.19
N VAL A 344 -0.25 18.48 -5.26
CA VAL A 344 -0.27 17.01 -5.21
C VAL A 344 -0.41 16.56 -3.78
N ARG A 345 -1.37 15.66 -3.55
CA ARG A 345 -1.62 15.06 -2.25
C ARG A 345 -1.65 13.56 -2.35
N HIS A 346 -1.40 12.94 -1.21
CA HIS A 346 -1.57 11.52 -0.97
C HIS A 346 -0.79 10.69 -1.98
N ILE A 347 0.52 10.93 -2.03
CA ILE A 347 1.45 10.21 -2.89
C ILE A 347 1.74 8.88 -2.21
N THR A 348 1.32 7.82 -2.88
CA THR A 348 1.32 6.45 -2.37
C THR A 348 2.22 5.57 -3.23
N GLY A 349 2.28 5.81 -4.55
CA GLY A 349 3.26 5.20 -5.46
C GLY A 349 4.32 6.17 -5.99
N VAL A 350 5.55 5.68 -6.16
CA VAL A 350 6.64 6.37 -6.87
C VAL A 350 7.31 5.44 -7.86
N THR A 351 7.60 5.94 -9.07
CA THR A 351 8.27 5.16 -10.11
C THR A 351 9.26 6.03 -10.85
N VAL A 352 10.50 5.58 -10.91
CA VAL A 352 11.58 6.30 -11.58
C VAL A 352 11.72 5.79 -13.01
N HIS A 353 11.57 6.70 -13.98
CA HIS A 353 11.74 6.39 -15.38
C HIS A 353 12.21 7.63 -16.13
N ASP A 354 13.20 7.50 -17.02
CA ASP A 354 13.72 8.57 -17.88
C ASP A 354 13.98 9.92 -17.16
N ASN A 355 14.74 9.84 -16.04
CA ASN A 355 15.10 10.99 -15.21
C ASN A 355 13.88 11.78 -14.67
N LYS A 356 12.76 11.09 -14.49
CA LYS A 356 11.53 11.60 -13.87
C LYS A 356 11.06 10.64 -12.79
N VAL A 357 10.30 11.19 -11.85
CA VAL A 357 9.55 10.41 -10.87
C VAL A 357 8.08 10.57 -11.17
N PHE A 358 7.42 9.46 -11.48
CA PHE A 358 5.99 9.37 -11.66
C PHE A 358 5.34 9.10 -10.30
N LEU A 359 4.29 9.84 -10.00
CA LEU A 359 3.65 9.90 -8.69
C LEU A 359 2.22 9.38 -8.81
N GLY A 360 1.96 8.25 -8.17
CA GLY A 360 0.63 7.69 -8.03
C GLY A 360 -0.06 8.15 -6.75
N SER A 361 -1.37 7.97 -6.70
CA SER A 361 -2.21 8.39 -5.58
C SER A 361 -3.55 7.65 -5.54
N LEU A 362 -3.96 7.25 -4.33
CA LEU A 362 -5.31 6.74 -4.06
C LEU A 362 -6.42 7.81 -4.12
N GLU A 363 -6.09 9.12 -4.12
CA GLU A 363 -7.10 10.20 -4.03
C GLU A 363 -7.27 11.01 -5.32
N ASN A 364 -6.39 10.81 -6.31
CA ASN A 364 -6.33 11.66 -7.49
C ASN A 364 -6.83 10.94 -8.76
N ASN A 365 -7.21 11.72 -9.77
CA ASN A 365 -7.59 11.22 -11.10
C ASN A 365 -6.57 11.67 -12.17
N TYR A 366 -5.31 11.76 -11.76
CA TYR A 366 -4.17 12.16 -12.58
C TYR A 366 -2.91 11.50 -12.03
N ILE A 367 -1.87 11.43 -12.85
CA ILE A 367 -0.53 10.98 -12.45
C ILE A 367 0.37 12.21 -12.32
N GLY A 368 1.08 12.36 -11.20
CA GLY A 368 2.08 13.41 -11.06
C GLY A 368 3.38 13.03 -11.76
N VAL A 369 4.11 14.01 -12.28
CA VAL A 369 5.45 13.81 -12.86
C VAL A 369 6.37 14.88 -12.33
N TYR A 370 7.44 14.46 -11.65
CA TYR A 370 8.47 15.35 -11.14
C TYR A 370 9.76 15.19 -11.94
N ASP A 371 10.26 16.29 -12.49
CA ASP A 371 11.50 16.30 -13.27
C ASP A 371 12.74 16.36 -12.37
N LEU A 372 13.65 15.39 -12.53
CA LEU A 372 14.86 15.30 -11.70
C LEU A 372 16.03 16.12 -12.24
N SER A 373 15.92 16.68 -13.46
CA SER A 373 16.98 17.50 -14.08
C SER A 373 17.24 18.83 -13.38
#